data_AF-S2YJK4-F1
#
_entry.id   AF-S2YJK4-F1
#
_cell.length_a   1.000
_cell.length_b   1.000
_cell.length_c   1.000
_cell.angle_alpha   90.00
_cell.angle_beta   90.00
_cell.angle_gamma   90.00
#
_symmetry.space_group_name_H-M   'P 1'
#
loop_
_entity.id
_entity.type
_entity.pdbx_description
1 polymer ?
#
loop_
_entity_poly.entity_id
_entity_poly.type
_entity_poly.pdbx_seq_one_letter_code
_entity_poly.pdbx_strand_id
1 'polypeptide(L)'
;MIIRKFLLFFLIGLLIILFVPIQPSTVISDFVKPANEKIDQFVDGETNETTLKTPEQQVFAMRNIQMNMTKKQVEAKLGQPVSKIGNEYGTRWYVYHHDFNEFVMVSFINDKVHGLYTNQNMITSKNGIKYGSPKDFVRDKLGTPVEEIKKGHTIYKKEQQDYDIFDKNGIYTTAFYDKYDNNRLMGLMQISHTMENKLNAQYAAPSKYLSDSFEKGDYVLLNATRVQKGLKPLAYSDSLAQTARKHSTDMAKNHYFDHNDLSGKTPFDRIKADGHQYQVAAENLAYGQTSPIYAHHGLMNSKGHRKNILNRSVKTIGIGVDFNSDRQPFFTENYIG
;
A
#
# COMPACT_ATOMS: atom_id res chain seq x y z
N MET A 1 -38.79 73.29 42.73
CA MET A 1 -40.03 73.17 41.94
C MET A 1 -40.16 71.72 41.48
N ILE A 2 -40.86 70.87 42.25
CA ILE A 2 -42.11 70.13 41.90
C ILE A 2 -41.84 68.93 40.95
N ILE A 3 -41.66 67.69 41.45
CA ILE A 3 -42.66 66.62 41.78
C ILE A 3 -43.12 65.75 40.57
N ARG A 4 -42.61 64.51 40.56
CA ARG A 4 -43.30 63.18 40.48
C ARG A 4 -44.47 62.91 39.48
N LYS A 5 -44.33 61.73 38.84
CA LYS A 5 -45.29 60.59 38.69
C LYS A 5 -46.21 60.48 37.44
N PHE A 6 -45.95 59.38 36.70
CA PHE A 6 -46.84 58.25 36.33
C PHE A 6 -48.05 58.36 35.34
N LEU A 7 -47.95 57.51 34.29
CA LEU A 7 -48.88 56.47 33.81
C LEU A 7 -49.95 56.73 32.69
N LEU A 8 -49.94 55.80 31.71
CA LEU A 8 -51.03 55.14 30.94
C LEU A 8 -51.64 55.80 29.66
N PHE A 9 -51.56 55.13 28.49
CA PHE A 9 -52.67 54.37 27.82
C PHE A 9 -52.28 53.71 26.45
N PHE A 10 -52.48 52.37 26.39
CA PHE A 10 -52.90 51.42 25.30
C PHE A 10 -52.49 51.51 23.81
N LEU A 11 -51.96 50.39 23.26
CA LEU A 11 -52.69 49.48 22.34
C LEU A 11 -52.02 48.08 22.24
N ILE A 12 -52.84 47.03 22.18
CA ILE A 12 -52.51 45.60 22.09
C ILE A 12 -52.38 45.18 20.61
N GLY A 13 -51.47 44.24 20.30
CA GLY A 13 -51.45 43.49 19.05
C GLY A 13 -50.55 42.25 19.12
N LEU A 14 -51.15 41.09 19.37
CA LEU A 14 -50.55 39.76 19.40
C LEU A 14 -50.17 39.33 17.97
N LEU A 15 -48.92 38.96 17.69
CA LEU A 15 -48.55 38.32 16.40
C LEU A 15 -48.14 36.86 16.62
N ILE A 16 -48.96 35.97 16.09
CA ILE A 16 -48.78 34.52 16.06
C ILE A 16 -47.74 34.20 14.97
N ILE A 17 -46.69 33.44 15.31
CA ILE A 17 -45.75 32.87 14.34
C ILE A 17 -46.35 31.56 13.81
N LEU A 18 -46.80 31.55 12.56
CA LEU A 18 -47.17 30.33 11.83
C LEU A 18 -45.94 29.80 11.07
N PHE A 19 -45.44 28.64 11.48
CA PHE A 19 -44.49 27.84 10.69
C PHE A 19 -45.21 27.23 9.49
N VAL A 20 -44.87 27.67 8.27
CA VAL A 20 -45.21 26.95 7.05
C VAL A 20 -44.01 26.07 6.66
N PRO A 21 -44.15 24.74 6.59
CA PRO A 21 -43.07 23.87 6.13
C PRO A 21 -42.91 24.00 4.61
N ILE A 22 -41.71 24.37 4.16
CA ILE A 22 -41.31 24.39 2.75
C ILE A 22 -41.14 22.93 2.30
N GLN A 23 -41.92 22.47 1.32
CA GLN A 23 -41.71 21.17 0.68
C GLN A 23 -40.55 21.25 -0.33
N PRO A 24 -39.64 20.26 -0.37
CA PRO A 24 -38.55 20.23 -1.33
C PRO A 24 -39.05 19.93 -2.76
N SER A 25 -38.59 20.72 -3.72
CA SER A 25 -38.90 20.64 -5.15
C SER A 25 -38.42 19.33 -5.80
N THR A 26 -39.28 18.75 -6.63
CA THR A 26 -39.18 17.43 -7.31
C THR A 26 -38.23 17.36 -8.51
N VAL A 27 -37.16 18.16 -8.57
CA VAL A 27 -36.27 18.21 -9.76
C VAL A 27 -34.97 17.41 -9.59
N ILE A 28 -34.66 16.92 -8.39
CA ILE A 28 -33.40 16.20 -8.10
C ILE A 28 -33.56 14.67 -8.17
N SER A 29 -34.78 14.13 -8.17
CA SER A 29 -35.01 12.67 -8.18
C SER A 29 -34.77 11.97 -9.53
N ASP A 30 -34.85 12.70 -10.64
CA ASP A 30 -34.90 12.09 -11.97
C ASP A 30 -33.53 11.95 -12.63
N PHE A 31 -32.49 12.60 -12.07
CA PHE A 31 -31.10 12.45 -12.53
C PHE A 31 -30.29 11.38 -11.78
N VAL A 32 -30.85 10.79 -10.71
CA VAL A 32 -30.15 9.76 -9.90
C VAL A 32 -30.58 8.34 -10.29
N LYS A 33 -31.65 8.16 -11.08
CA LYS A 33 -32.16 6.83 -11.46
C LYS A 33 -31.46 6.13 -12.64
N PRO A 34 -30.90 6.78 -13.68
CA PRO A 34 -30.31 6.03 -14.81
C PRO A 34 -28.86 5.54 -14.57
N ALA A 35 -28.20 5.95 -13.48
CA ALA A 35 -26.81 5.57 -13.20
C ALA A 35 -26.68 4.23 -12.47
N ASN A 36 -27.75 3.77 -11.81
CA ASN A 36 -27.73 2.51 -11.06
C ASN A 36 -28.18 1.30 -11.88
N GLU A 37 -28.87 1.48 -13.01
CA GLU A 37 -29.32 0.35 -13.86
C GLU A 37 -28.29 -0.08 -14.92
N LYS A 38 -27.20 0.68 -15.11
CA LYS A 38 -26.10 0.31 -16.04
C LYS A 38 -24.91 -0.37 -15.35
N ILE A 39 -24.98 -0.63 -14.05
CA ILE A 39 -23.93 -1.35 -13.31
C ILE A 39 -24.21 -2.87 -13.27
N ASP A 40 -25.46 -3.29 -13.48
CA ASP A 40 -25.88 -4.70 -13.33
C ASP A 40 -25.84 -5.53 -14.62
N GLN A 41 -25.31 -5.01 -15.74
CA GLN A 41 -25.24 -5.73 -17.03
C GLN A 41 -23.82 -6.12 -17.50
N PHE A 42 -22.84 -6.16 -16.60
CA PHE A 42 -21.51 -6.70 -16.88
C PHE A 42 -21.01 -7.71 -15.83
N VAL A 43 -21.92 -8.38 -15.12
CA VAL A 43 -21.59 -9.45 -14.18
C VAL A 43 -22.50 -10.65 -14.45
N ASP A 44 -22.25 -11.33 -15.57
CA ASP A 44 -22.65 -12.73 -15.73
C ASP A 44 -21.41 -13.52 -16.14
N GLY A 45 -20.57 -13.75 -15.14
CA GLY A 45 -19.58 -14.80 -15.10
C GLY A 45 -19.49 -15.24 -13.65
N GLU A 46 -19.82 -16.49 -13.36
CA GLU A 46 -19.73 -17.08 -12.03
C GLU A 46 -18.30 -16.94 -11.47
N THR A 47 -18.04 -15.84 -10.76
CA THR A 47 -16.90 -15.71 -9.87
C THR A 47 -17.43 -15.83 -8.46
N ASN A 48 -16.95 -16.83 -7.71
CA ASN A 48 -17.09 -16.88 -6.25
C ASN A 48 -16.45 -15.61 -5.66
N GLU A 49 -17.17 -14.49 -5.61
CA GLU A 49 -16.69 -13.27 -4.99
C GLU A 49 -16.44 -13.55 -3.51
N THR A 50 -15.22 -13.33 -3.05
CA THR A 50 -14.88 -13.46 -1.64
C THR A 50 -15.69 -12.42 -0.85
N THR A 51 -16.79 -12.83 -0.22
CA THR A 51 -17.56 -11.91 0.64
C THR A 51 -16.69 -11.46 1.81
N LEU A 52 -16.31 -10.18 1.82
CA LEU A 52 -15.49 -9.59 2.87
C LEU A 52 -16.33 -9.35 4.12
N LYS A 53 -15.80 -9.75 5.27
CA LYS A 53 -16.47 -9.62 6.58
C LYS A 53 -15.75 -8.60 7.45
N THR A 54 -16.51 -7.87 8.25
CA THR A 54 -15.95 -7.07 9.34
C THR A 54 -15.27 -8.02 10.35
N PRO A 55 -14.01 -7.76 10.76
CA PRO A 55 -13.31 -8.63 11.69
C PRO A 55 -13.95 -8.62 13.07
N GLU A 56 -14.07 -9.81 13.68
CA GLU A 56 -14.66 -9.98 15.02
C GLU A 56 -13.62 -9.83 16.14
N GLN A 57 -12.37 -10.27 15.91
CA GLN A 57 -11.35 -10.34 16.96
C GLN A 57 -10.41 -9.14 16.90
N GLN A 58 -9.86 -8.86 15.73
CA GLN A 58 -8.89 -7.77 15.51
C GLN A 58 -9.58 -6.50 14.97
N VAL A 59 -8.86 -5.38 14.97
CA VAL A 59 -9.36 -4.12 14.36
C VAL A 59 -9.49 -4.27 12.85
N PHE A 60 -8.52 -4.95 12.22
CA PHE A 60 -8.41 -5.12 10.78
C PHE A 60 -8.46 -6.58 10.37
N ALA A 61 -8.99 -6.82 9.17
CA ALA A 61 -8.72 -8.00 8.38
C ALA A 61 -8.30 -7.59 6.98
N MET A 62 -7.48 -8.43 6.35
CA MET A 62 -7.10 -8.30 4.94
C MET A 62 -7.48 -9.60 4.25
N ARG A 63 -8.44 -9.54 3.33
CA ARG A 63 -9.05 -10.73 2.69
C ARG A 63 -9.52 -11.77 3.73
N ASN A 64 -10.26 -11.30 4.74
CA ASN A 64 -10.77 -12.11 5.86
C ASN A 64 -9.69 -12.77 6.76
N ILE A 65 -8.41 -12.44 6.59
CA ILE A 65 -7.31 -12.88 7.47
C ILE A 65 -7.04 -11.82 8.54
N GLN A 66 -6.84 -12.27 9.78
CA GLN A 66 -6.57 -11.44 10.95
C GLN A 66 -5.26 -11.89 11.59
N MET A 67 -4.61 -10.96 12.30
CA MET A 67 -3.47 -11.26 13.17
C MET A 67 -3.82 -12.37 14.17
N ASN A 68 -2.83 -13.19 14.54
CA ASN A 68 -2.94 -14.34 15.46
C ASN A 68 -3.81 -15.53 14.98
N MET A 69 -4.43 -15.48 13.79
CA MET A 69 -5.00 -16.68 13.15
C MET A 69 -3.94 -17.75 12.95
N THR A 70 -4.32 -19.03 13.01
CA THR A 70 -3.38 -20.12 12.71
C THR A 70 -3.19 -20.30 11.22
N LYS A 71 -2.05 -20.86 10.81
CA LYS A 71 -1.77 -21.20 9.42
C LYS A 71 -2.87 -22.09 8.81
N LYS A 72 -3.36 -23.07 9.57
CA LYS A 72 -4.50 -23.91 9.15
C LYS A 72 -5.77 -23.10 8.89
N GLN A 73 -6.08 -22.10 9.72
CA GLN A 73 -7.22 -21.22 9.51
C GLN A 73 -7.05 -20.31 8.29
N VAL A 74 -5.82 -19.88 7.99
CA VAL A 74 -5.51 -19.12 6.76
C VAL A 74 -5.68 -20.01 5.54
N GLU A 75 -5.11 -21.21 5.54
CA GLU A 75 -5.20 -22.16 4.43
C GLU A 75 -6.64 -22.63 4.17
N ALA A 76 -7.46 -22.76 5.21
CA ALA A 76 -8.89 -23.05 5.05
C ALA A 76 -9.67 -21.93 4.36
N LYS A 77 -9.15 -20.70 4.33
CA LYS A 77 -9.79 -19.54 3.69
C LYS A 77 -9.20 -19.20 2.33
N LEU A 78 -7.88 -19.31 2.19
CA LEU A 78 -7.15 -18.85 1.00
C LEU A 78 -6.57 -19.98 0.16
N GLY A 79 -6.67 -21.24 0.62
CA GLY A 79 -5.97 -22.36 0.03
C GLY A 79 -4.46 -22.30 0.28
N GLN A 80 -3.68 -22.88 -0.63
CA GLN A 80 -2.23 -22.86 -0.56
C GLN A 80 -1.67 -21.55 -1.13
N PRO A 81 -0.55 -21.02 -0.58
CA PRO A 81 0.10 -19.83 -1.12
C PRO A 81 0.64 -20.10 -2.53
N VAL A 82 0.56 -19.11 -3.41
CA VAL A 82 1.13 -19.18 -4.76
C VAL A 82 2.66 -19.06 -4.73
N SER A 83 3.20 -18.37 -3.72
CA SER A 83 4.65 -18.27 -3.51
C SER A 83 5.01 -18.01 -2.05
N LYS A 84 6.28 -18.25 -1.72
CA LYS A 84 6.87 -17.97 -0.40
C LYS A 84 8.13 -17.15 -0.61
N ILE A 85 8.18 -15.96 -0.03
CA ILE A 85 9.22 -14.96 -0.25
C ILE A 85 9.87 -14.65 1.10
N GLY A 86 11.21 -14.67 1.20
CA GLY A 86 11.91 -14.26 2.42
C GLY A 86 11.65 -12.78 2.75
N ASN A 87 11.82 -12.40 4.01
CA ASN A 87 11.65 -11.00 4.42
C ASN A 87 12.70 -10.56 5.44
N GLU A 88 12.74 -9.25 5.69
CA GLU A 88 13.69 -8.55 6.55
C GLU A 88 13.71 -9.04 8.00
N TYR A 89 12.63 -9.70 8.45
CA TYR A 89 12.48 -10.22 9.81
C TYR A 89 13.06 -11.63 9.99
N GLY A 90 13.71 -12.18 8.96
CA GLY A 90 14.17 -13.58 8.95
C GLY A 90 13.00 -14.57 8.94
N THR A 91 11.86 -14.16 8.39
CA THR A 91 10.67 -15.01 8.20
C THR A 91 10.33 -15.07 6.71
N ARG A 92 9.09 -15.47 6.37
CA ARG A 92 8.62 -15.52 4.99
C ARG A 92 7.24 -14.89 4.86
N TRP A 93 7.05 -14.11 3.80
CA TRP A 93 5.75 -13.77 3.25
C TRP A 93 5.21 -14.93 2.43
N TYR A 94 4.07 -15.46 2.85
CA TYR A 94 3.23 -16.39 2.09
C TYR A 94 2.28 -15.54 1.27
N VAL A 95 2.41 -15.62 -0.05
CA VAL A 95 1.69 -14.76 -0.99
C VAL A 95 0.46 -15.50 -1.50
N TYR A 96 -0.68 -14.83 -1.51
CA TYR A 96 -1.96 -15.34 -2.01
C TYR A 96 -2.58 -14.32 -2.96
N HIS A 97 -2.98 -14.76 -4.15
CA HIS A 97 -3.69 -13.95 -5.13
C HIS A 97 -4.28 -14.85 -6.23
N HIS A 98 -5.18 -14.31 -7.04
CA HIS A 98 -5.63 -14.89 -8.31
C HIS A 98 -5.21 -13.95 -9.45
N ASP A 99 -4.12 -14.29 -10.14
CA ASP A 99 -3.51 -13.42 -11.17
C ASP A 99 -3.30 -11.97 -10.69
N PHE A 100 -2.68 -11.84 -9.50
CA PHE A 100 -2.44 -10.60 -8.76
C PHE A 100 -3.70 -9.86 -8.26
N ASN A 101 -4.93 -10.33 -8.56
CA ASN A 101 -6.15 -9.89 -7.89
C ASN A 101 -6.26 -10.50 -6.49
N GLU A 102 -7.03 -9.84 -5.61
CA GLU A 102 -7.24 -10.27 -4.23
C GLU A 102 -5.92 -10.58 -3.49
N PHE A 103 -4.86 -9.84 -3.83
CA PHE A 103 -3.52 -10.00 -3.32
C PHE A 103 -3.43 -9.73 -1.81
N VAL A 104 -2.87 -10.69 -1.06
CA VAL A 104 -2.53 -10.56 0.35
C VAL A 104 -1.23 -11.31 0.65
N MET A 105 -0.41 -10.75 1.52
CA MET A 105 0.81 -11.39 2.04
C MET A 105 0.63 -11.67 3.53
N VAL A 106 0.96 -12.90 3.95
CA VAL A 106 0.82 -13.34 5.35
C VAL A 106 2.16 -13.88 5.85
N SER A 107 2.63 -13.45 7.01
CA SER A 107 3.83 -13.99 7.64
C SER A 107 3.48 -14.67 8.95
N PHE A 108 4.19 -15.77 9.25
CA PHE A 108 3.92 -16.62 10.40
C PHE A 108 5.11 -16.76 11.34
N ILE A 109 4.82 -16.84 12.65
CA ILE A 109 5.74 -17.31 13.69
C ILE A 109 4.96 -18.31 14.54
N ASN A 110 5.55 -19.48 14.82
CA ASN A 110 4.92 -20.55 15.60
C ASN A 110 3.46 -20.85 15.15
N ASP A 111 3.28 -21.02 13.84
CA ASP A 111 2.00 -21.27 13.17
C ASP A 111 0.91 -20.20 13.31
N LYS A 112 1.24 -19.01 13.78
CA LYS A 112 0.29 -17.89 13.89
C LYS A 112 0.65 -16.71 13.02
N VAL A 113 -0.34 -15.96 12.56
CA VAL A 113 -0.15 -14.74 11.77
C VAL A 113 0.49 -13.66 12.63
N HIS A 114 1.68 -13.22 12.21
CA HIS A 114 2.48 -12.18 12.85
C HIS A 114 2.84 -11.02 11.92
N GLY A 115 2.57 -11.17 10.61
CA GLY A 115 2.62 -10.11 9.62
C GLY A 115 1.49 -10.26 8.61
N LEU A 116 0.91 -9.15 8.18
CA LEU A 116 -0.18 -9.12 7.20
C LEU A 116 -0.06 -7.88 6.33
N TYR A 117 -0.25 -8.01 5.01
CA TYR A 117 -0.19 -6.88 4.09
C TYR A 117 -1.13 -7.04 2.89
N THR A 118 -1.74 -5.94 2.45
CA THR A 118 -2.37 -5.82 1.13
C THR A 118 -2.33 -4.38 0.61
N ASN A 119 -2.25 -4.23 -0.71
CA ASN A 119 -2.49 -3.00 -1.46
C ASN A 119 -3.73 -3.08 -2.36
N GLN A 120 -4.61 -4.05 -2.10
CA GLN A 120 -5.85 -4.24 -2.84
C GLN A 120 -7.04 -3.69 -2.06
N ASN A 121 -8.19 -3.60 -2.73
CA ASN A 121 -9.49 -3.31 -2.12
C ASN A 121 -10.03 -4.48 -1.27
N MET A 122 -9.20 -5.00 -0.36
CA MET A 122 -9.46 -6.20 0.46
C MET A 122 -9.37 -5.93 1.97
N ILE A 123 -9.30 -4.65 2.36
CA ILE A 123 -9.18 -4.21 3.75
C ILE A 123 -10.58 -4.03 4.34
N THR A 124 -10.85 -4.73 5.44
CA THR A 124 -12.03 -4.49 6.29
C THR A 124 -11.59 -4.14 7.70
N SER A 125 -12.43 -3.39 8.42
CA SER A 125 -12.16 -3.05 9.82
C SER A 125 -13.42 -2.78 10.62
N LYS A 126 -13.33 -2.94 11.94
CA LYS A 126 -14.41 -2.58 12.88
C LYS A 126 -14.78 -1.09 12.82
N ASN A 127 -13.82 -0.26 12.43
CA ASN A 127 -13.95 1.20 12.45
C ASN A 127 -14.30 1.79 11.08
N GLY A 128 -14.63 0.95 10.09
CA GLY A 128 -15.04 1.39 8.74
C GLY A 128 -13.89 1.87 7.84
N ILE A 129 -12.64 1.77 8.30
CA ILE A 129 -11.45 1.97 7.45
C ILE A 129 -11.40 0.85 6.42
N LYS A 130 -11.19 1.24 5.16
CA LYS A 130 -11.05 0.38 3.98
C LYS A 130 -10.08 1.01 2.98
N TYR A 131 -9.75 0.27 1.92
CA TYR A 131 -9.02 0.86 0.79
C TYR A 131 -9.73 2.14 0.29
N GLY A 132 -8.96 3.17 0.00
CA GLY A 132 -9.47 4.46 -0.43
C GLY A 132 -9.97 5.38 0.70
N SER A 133 -9.92 4.94 1.97
CA SER A 133 -10.28 5.80 3.12
C SER A 133 -9.37 7.05 3.18
N PRO A 134 -9.92 8.25 3.43
CA PRO A 134 -9.11 9.47 3.59
C PRO A 134 -8.14 9.38 4.77
N LYS A 135 -6.93 9.94 4.63
CA LYS A 135 -5.91 9.98 5.70
C LYS A 135 -6.43 10.54 7.03
N ASP A 136 -7.16 11.64 7.00
CA ASP A 136 -7.70 12.27 8.22
C ASP A 136 -8.73 11.36 8.91
N PHE A 137 -9.52 10.61 8.14
CA PHE A 137 -10.43 9.61 8.69
C PHE A 137 -9.68 8.44 9.33
N VAL A 138 -8.58 7.98 8.71
CA VAL A 138 -7.73 6.93 9.31
C VAL A 138 -7.14 7.40 10.64
N ARG A 139 -6.62 8.63 10.70
CA ARG A 139 -6.10 9.23 11.94
C ARG A 139 -7.16 9.44 13.00
N ASP A 140 -8.35 9.90 12.65
CA ASP A 140 -9.49 10.01 13.58
C ASP A 140 -9.81 8.66 14.24
N LYS A 141 -9.76 7.57 13.47
CA LYS A 141 -10.12 6.22 13.97
C LYS A 141 -8.98 5.48 14.68
N LEU A 142 -7.73 5.78 14.37
CA LEU A 142 -6.57 5.07 14.93
C LEU A 142 -5.78 5.89 15.96
N GLY A 143 -6.00 7.20 16.03
CA GLY A 143 -5.32 8.12 16.93
C GLY A 143 -4.08 8.76 16.30
N THR A 144 -3.13 9.18 17.15
CA THR A 144 -1.91 9.83 16.71
C THR A 144 -0.89 8.81 16.20
N PRO A 145 -0.31 8.99 14.99
CA PRO A 145 0.77 8.14 14.52
C PRO A 145 2.00 8.20 15.44
N VAL A 146 2.71 7.09 15.56
CA VAL A 146 4.03 7.05 16.19
C VAL A 146 5.07 7.58 15.22
N GLU A 147 6.05 8.31 15.78
CA GLU A 147 7.21 8.80 15.02
C GLU A 147 8.42 7.88 15.15
N GLU A 148 8.35 6.88 16.03
CA GLU A 148 9.43 5.95 16.32
C GLU A 148 8.90 4.52 16.44
N ILE A 149 9.68 3.57 15.94
CA ILE A 149 9.45 2.12 16.07
C ILE A 149 10.62 1.54 16.87
N LYS A 150 10.31 0.67 17.82
CA LYS A 150 11.32 -0.10 18.54
C LYS A 150 11.62 -1.42 17.82
N LYS A 151 12.89 -1.64 17.50
CA LYS A 151 13.47 -2.83 16.85
C LYS A 151 14.47 -3.48 17.80
N GLY A 152 13.98 -4.33 18.71
CA GLY A 152 14.81 -4.88 19.79
C GLY A 152 15.27 -3.78 20.76
N HIS A 153 16.57 -3.49 20.80
CA HIS A 153 17.14 -2.39 21.60
C HIS A 153 17.32 -1.08 20.81
N THR A 154 17.04 -1.10 19.51
CA THR A 154 17.24 0.04 18.62
C THR A 154 15.93 0.80 18.46
N ILE A 155 15.99 2.14 18.56
CA ILE A 155 14.87 3.03 18.23
C ILE A 155 15.10 3.52 16.81
N TYR A 156 14.10 3.32 15.95
CA TYR A 156 14.10 3.80 14.58
C TYR A 156 13.10 4.94 14.43
N LYS A 157 13.57 6.10 13.98
CA LYS A 157 12.72 7.27 13.74
C LYS A 157 12.21 7.26 12.31
N LYS A 158 10.91 7.50 12.14
CA LYS A 158 10.28 7.66 10.83
C LYS A 158 10.70 9.01 10.24
N GLU A 159 11.34 8.99 9.07
CA GLU A 159 11.73 10.22 8.35
C GLU A 159 10.73 10.61 7.25
N GLN A 160 9.94 9.65 6.75
CA GLN A 160 9.04 9.85 5.61
C GLN A 160 7.60 10.17 6.04
N GLN A 161 6.93 11.07 5.31
CA GLN A 161 5.57 11.54 5.62
C GLN A 161 4.44 10.84 4.82
N ASP A 162 4.80 9.96 3.90
CA ASP A 162 3.89 9.34 2.93
C ASP A 162 3.10 8.15 3.50
N TYR A 163 3.41 7.74 4.72
CA TYR A 163 2.66 6.74 5.49
C TYR A 163 2.59 7.11 6.97
N ASP A 164 1.57 6.62 7.65
CA ASP A 164 1.45 6.70 9.11
C ASP A 164 1.68 5.33 9.72
N ILE A 165 2.24 5.29 10.93
CA ILE A 165 2.39 4.07 11.72
C ILE A 165 1.62 4.27 13.02
N PHE A 166 0.84 3.28 13.42
CA PHE A 166 0.11 3.27 14.68
C PHE A 166 0.55 2.05 15.48
N ASP A 167 0.84 2.22 16.77
CA ASP A 167 1.11 1.11 17.68
C ASP A 167 -0.10 0.91 18.60
N LYS A 168 -0.74 -0.25 18.49
CA LYS A 168 -1.84 -0.62 19.38
C LYS A 168 -1.84 -2.11 19.63
N ASN A 169 -1.97 -2.48 20.91
CA ASN A 169 -2.08 -3.87 21.36
C ASN A 169 -0.92 -4.76 20.87
N GLY A 170 0.30 -4.21 20.81
CA GLY A 170 1.50 -4.96 20.42
C GLY A 170 1.59 -5.22 18.90
N ILE A 171 0.92 -4.40 18.09
CA ILE A 171 0.92 -4.49 16.63
C ILE A 171 1.18 -3.10 16.07
N TYR A 172 2.25 -2.97 15.29
CA TYR A 172 2.46 -1.84 14.42
C TYR A 172 1.57 -1.98 13.18
N THR A 173 0.73 -0.99 12.93
CA THR A 173 -0.11 -0.88 11.74
C THR A 173 0.38 0.30 10.90
N THR A 174 0.94 0.01 9.73
CA THR A 174 1.39 1.02 8.76
C THR A 174 0.31 1.24 7.71
N ALA A 175 -0.17 2.48 7.60
CA ALA A 175 -1.13 2.94 6.60
C ALA A 175 -0.40 3.73 5.51
N PHE A 176 -0.34 3.18 4.30
CA PHE A 176 0.28 3.81 3.14
C PHE A 176 -0.74 4.63 2.36
N TYR A 177 -0.41 5.88 2.04
CA TYR A 177 -1.31 6.79 1.33
C TYR A 177 -0.81 7.09 -0.08
N ASP A 178 -1.76 7.27 -1.01
CA ASP A 178 -1.46 7.71 -2.37
C ASP A 178 -1.53 9.24 -2.44
N LYS A 179 -0.35 9.87 -2.53
CA LYS A 179 -0.22 11.34 -2.64
C LYS A 179 -0.87 11.89 -3.90
N TYR A 180 -0.99 11.08 -4.95
CA TYR A 180 -1.63 11.46 -6.22
C TYR A 180 -3.12 11.09 -6.27
N ASP A 181 -3.67 10.56 -5.18
CA ASP A 181 -5.11 10.30 -5.00
C ASP A 181 -5.59 10.87 -3.66
N ASN A 182 -5.35 12.16 -3.45
CA ASN A 182 -5.81 12.93 -2.29
C ASN A 182 -5.46 12.30 -0.92
N ASN A 183 -4.28 11.67 -0.82
CA ASN A 183 -3.82 10.95 0.37
C ASN A 183 -4.82 9.89 0.85
N ARG A 184 -5.47 9.18 -0.08
CA ARG A 184 -6.32 8.03 0.27
C ARG A 184 -5.48 6.80 0.57
N LEU A 185 -5.97 5.96 1.49
CA LEU A 185 -5.34 4.70 1.88
C LEU A 185 -5.18 3.79 0.65
N MET A 186 -3.95 3.43 0.32
CA MET A 186 -3.59 2.57 -0.82
C MET A 186 -3.06 1.21 -0.37
N GLY A 187 -2.57 1.10 0.86
CA GLY A 187 -2.14 -0.17 1.42
C GLY A 187 -2.12 -0.15 2.93
N LEU A 188 -2.20 -1.34 3.52
CA LEU A 188 -2.14 -1.52 4.97
C LEU A 188 -1.20 -2.67 5.28
N MET A 189 -0.28 -2.47 6.22
CA MET A 189 0.60 -3.50 6.76
C MET A 189 0.40 -3.60 8.26
N GLN A 190 0.34 -4.81 8.79
CA GLN A 190 0.38 -5.08 10.23
C GLN A 190 1.57 -5.97 10.53
N ILE A 191 2.40 -5.57 11.49
CA ILE A 191 3.53 -6.34 11.99
C ILE A 191 3.44 -6.38 13.52
N SER A 192 3.40 -7.58 14.09
CA SER A 192 3.42 -7.73 15.55
C SER A 192 4.76 -7.31 16.16
N HIS A 193 4.76 -6.84 17.40
CA HIS A 193 6.00 -6.54 18.15
C HIS A 193 6.92 -7.76 18.23
N THR A 194 6.36 -8.97 18.34
CA THR A 194 7.14 -10.22 18.31
C THR A 194 7.94 -10.38 17.02
N MET A 195 7.35 -10.05 15.88
CA MET A 195 8.02 -10.11 14.58
C MET A 195 8.99 -8.95 14.41
N GLU A 196 8.59 -7.74 14.79
CA GLU A 196 9.43 -6.54 14.70
C GLU A 196 10.73 -6.70 15.51
N ASN A 197 10.62 -7.25 16.73
CA ASN A 197 11.77 -7.50 17.61
C ASN A 197 12.72 -8.61 17.14
N LYS A 198 12.42 -9.31 16.03
CA LYS A 198 13.40 -10.22 15.42
C LYS A 198 14.52 -9.45 14.70
N LEU A 199 14.27 -8.20 14.36
CA LEU A 199 15.20 -7.33 13.69
C LEU A 199 15.83 -6.38 14.73
N ASN A 200 17.13 -6.53 15.00
CA ASN A 200 17.84 -5.75 16.03
C ASN A 200 18.55 -4.50 15.48
N ALA A 201 18.44 -4.25 14.17
CA ALA A 201 19.04 -3.13 13.46
C ALA A 201 18.03 -2.53 12.48
N GLN A 202 18.36 -1.43 11.81
CA GLN A 202 17.46 -0.86 10.80
C GLN A 202 17.25 -1.81 9.60
N TYR A 203 18.33 -2.46 9.16
CA TYR A 203 18.34 -3.35 8.00
C TYR A 203 18.69 -4.79 8.39
N ALA A 204 18.09 -5.73 7.69
CA ALA A 204 18.44 -7.14 7.79
C ALA A 204 19.86 -7.40 7.28
N ALA A 205 20.48 -8.49 7.74
CA ALA A 205 21.78 -8.90 7.21
C ALA A 205 21.65 -9.26 5.71
N PRO A 206 22.47 -8.68 4.82
CA PRO A 206 22.44 -9.00 3.41
C PRO A 206 22.74 -10.47 3.15
N SER A 207 22.03 -11.05 2.18
CA SER A 207 22.33 -12.36 1.64
C SER A 207 21.74 -12.47 0.23
N LYS A 208 22.28 -13.37 -0.59
CA LYS A 208 21.72 -13.66 -1.91
C LYS A 208 20.26 -14.11 -1.83
N TYR A 209 19.91 -14.85 -0.78
CA TYR A 209 18.53 -15.27 -0.54
C TYR A 209 17.60 -14.07 -0.26
N LEU A 210 18.08 -13.08 0.49
CA LEU A 210 17.30 -11.89 0.81
C LEU A 210 17.15 -10.97 -0.42
N SER A 211 18.21 -10.76 -1.21
CA SER A 211 18.09 -9.98 -2.46
C SER A 211 17.12 -10.63 -3.44
N ASP A 212 17.22 -11.95 -3.66
CA ASP A 212 16.28 -12.69 -4.52
C ASP A 212 14.84 -12.62 -3.99
N SER A 213 14.68 -12.59 -2.67
CA SER A 213 13.38 -12.44 -2.05
C SER A 213 12.85 -11.01 -2.23
N PHE A 214 13.70 -9.99 -2.16
CA PHE A 214 13.31 -8.62 -2.37
C PHE A 214 12.89 -8.35 -3.82
N GLU A 215 13.61 -8.90 -4.81
CA GLU A 215 13.23 -8.84 -6.23
C GLU A 215 11.85 -9.45 -6.47
N LYS A 216 11.61 -10.66 -5.92
CA LYS A 216 10.31 -11.33 -6.04
C LYS A 216 9.19 -10.57 -5.33
N GLY A 217 9.49 -10.01 -4.16
CA GLY A 217 8.57 -9.20 -3.38
C GLY A 217 8.13 -7.96 -4.17
N ASP A 218 9.09 -7.25 -4.74
CA ASP A 218 8.84 -6.06 -5.55
C ASP A 218 7.99 -6.38 -6.79
N TYR A 219 8.32 -7.46 -7.50
CA TYR A 219 7.56 -7.93 -8.67
C TYR A 219 6.09 -8.19 -8.35
N VAL A 220 5.79 -8.89 -7.25
CA VAL A 220 4.38 -9.20 -6.90
C VAL A 220 3.63 -7.95 -6.43
N LEU A 221 4.29 -7.02 -5.75
CA LEU A 221 3.71 -5.75 -5.29
C LEU A 221 3.34 -4.83 -6.45
N LEU A 222 4.26 -4.72 -7.41
CA LEU A 222 4.10 -3.96 -8.63
C LEU A 222 2.93 -4.50 -9.46
N ASN A 223 2.89 -5.81 -9.71
CA ASN A 223 1.82 -6.39 -10.50
C ASN A 223 0.47 -6.36 -9.79
N ALA A 224 0.42 -6.56 -8.47
CA ALA A 224 -0.80 -6.33 -7.69
C ALA A 224 -1.32 -4.89 -7.85
N THR A 225 -0.42 -3.91 -7.81
CA THR A 225 -0.80 -2.50 -8.03
C THR A 225 -1.32 -2.25 -9.43
N ARG A 226 -0.65 -2.79 -10.46
CA ARG A 226 -1.08 -2.68 -11.84
C ARG A 226 -2.48 -3.25 -12.04
N VAL A 227 -2.74 -4.44 -11.52
CA VAL A 227 -4.05 -5.10 -11.61
C VAL A 227 -5.13 -4.31 -10.86
N GLN A 228 -4.86 -3.81 -9.65
CA GLN A 228 -5.77 -2.93 -8.90
C GLN A 228 -6.13 -1.63 -9.66
N LYS A 229 -5.25 -1.18 -10.57
CA LYS A 229 -5.47 -0.01 -11.44
C LYS A 229 -6.00 -0.38 -12.84
N GLY A 230 -6.44 -1.62 -13.06
CA GLY A 230 -7.00 -2.10 -14.33
C GLY A 230 -5.97 -2.25 -15.45
N LEU A 231 -4.70 -2.51 -15.10
CA LEU A 231 -3.61 -2.77 -16.04
C LEU A 231 -3.26 -4.25 -16.05
N LYS A 232 -2.75 -4.72 -17.20
CA LYS A 232 -2.21 -6.08 -17.30
C LYS A 232 -0.94 -6.21 -16.46
N PRO A 233 -0.73 -7.35 -15.77
CA PRO A 233 0.54 -7.63 -15.13
C PRO A 233 1.66 -7.69 -16.18
N LEU A 234 2.86 -7.29 -15.77
CA LEU A 234 4.08 -7.41 -16.57
C LEU A 234 4.63 -8.82 -16.45
N ALA A 235 5.16 -9.35 -17.55
CA ALA A 235 5.90 -10.60 -17.55
C ALA A 235 7.28 -10.39 -16.91
N TYR A 236 7.69 -11.30 -16.04
CA TYR A 236 9.04 -11.29 -15.49
C TYR A 236 10.05 -11.78 -16.52
N SER A 237 11.20 -11.10 -16.63
CA SER A 237 12.32 -11.52 -17.48
C SER A 237 13.59 -11.68 -16.64
N ASP A 238 14.06 -12.93 -16.53
CA ASP A 238 15.30 -13.25 -15.81
C ASP A 238 16.53 -12.57 -16.41
N SER A 239 16.60 -12.44 -17.75
CA SER A 239 17.72 -11.78 -18.42
C SER A 239 17.69 -10.27 -18.21
N LEU A 240 16.51 -9.64 -18.15
CA LEU A 240 16.39 -8.21 -17.84
C LEU A 240 16.68 -7.93 -16.36
N ALA A 241 16.27 -8.85 -15.48
CA ALA A 241 16.59 -8.82 -14.06
C ALA A 241 18.11 -8.91 -13.81
N GLN A 242 18.84 -9.68 -14.63
CA GLN A 242 20.31 -9.68 -14.57
C GLN A 242 20.91 -8.31 -14.88
N THR A 243 20.41 -7.61 -15.89
CA THR A 243 20.83 -6.23 -16.21
C THR A 243 20.53 -5.28 -15.05
N ALA A 244 19.32 -5.35 -14.49
CA ALA A 244 18.94 -4.55 -13.33
C ALA A 244 19.82 -4.84 -12.11
N ARG A 245 20.13 -6.12 -11.85
CA ARG A 245 20.95 -6.54 -10.71
C ARG A 245 22.39 -6.06 -10.85
N LYS A 246 22.97 -6.07 -12.06
CA LYS A 246 24.30 -5.48 -12.32
C LYS A 246 24.33 -4.01 -11.88
N HIS A 247 23.27 -3.24 -12.18
CA HIS A 247 23.19 -1.83 -11.80
C HIS A 247 23.03 -1.63 -10.28
N SER A 248 22.15 -2.39 -9.64
CA SER A 248 22.02 -2.36 -8.16
C SER A 248 23.33 -2.74 -7.46
N THR A 249 24.04 -3.76 -7.96
CA THR A 249 25.37 -4.16 -7.46
C THR A 249 26.41 -3.06 -7.68
N ASP A 250 26.39 -2.39 -8.83
CA ASP A 250 27.32 -1.30 -9.14
C ASP A 250 27.13 -0.10 -8.20
N MET A 251 25.89 0.37 -8.05
CA MET A 251 25.51 1.42 -7.10
C MET A 251 25.90 1.07 -5.66
N ALA A 252 25.60 -0.15 -5.23
CA ALA A 252 25.87 -0.62 -3.88
C ALA A 252 27.38 -0.70 -3.57
N LYS A 253 28.19 -1.17 -4.53
CA LYS A 253 29.64 -1.31 -4.35
C LYS A 253 30.41 0.00 -4.47
N ASN A 254 29.93 0.89 -5.34
CA ASN A 254 30.62 2.15 -5.65
C ASN A 254 30.01 3.37 -4.93
N HIS A 255 29.10 3.14 -3.98
CA HIS A 255 28.53 4.14 -3.09
C HIS A 255 27.91 5.34 -3.82
N TYR A 256 27.16 5.09 -4.88
CA TYR A 256 26.43 6.13 -5.63
C TYR A 256 24.97 5.71 -5.88
N PHE A 257 24.12 6.66 -6.24
CA PHE A 257 22.72 6.41 -6.57
C PHE A 257 22.31 7.29 -7.75
N ASP A 258 22.40 6.74 -8.97
CA ASP A 258 22.10 7.43 -10.22
C ASP A 258 21.60 6.43 -11.28
N HIS A 259 20.81 6.92 -12.24
CA HIS A 259 20.40 6.15 -13.42
C HIS A 259 21.59 5.85 -14.35
N ASN A 260 22.55 6.76 -14.43
CA ASN A 260 23.76 6.57 -15.21
C ASN A 260 24.81 5.84 -14.37
N ASP A 261 25.50 4.87 -14.98
CA ASP A 261 26.65 4.27 -14.31
C ASP A 261 27.84 5.25 -14.27
N LEU A 262 28.90 4.91 -13.53
CA LEU A 262 30.09 5.75 -13.42
C LEU A 262 30.86 5.94 -14.74
N SER A 263 30.56 5.12 -15.76
CA SER A 263 31.07 5.30 -17.12
C SER A 263 30.15 6.16 -18.00
N GLY A 264 29.07 6.69 -17.43
CA GLY A 264 28.07 7.52 -18.11
C GLY A 264 27.05 6.74 -18.93
N LYS A 265 27.00 5.40 -18.84
CA LYS A 265 26.01 4.62 -19.59
C LYS A 265 24.63 4.77 -18.96
N THR A 266 23.65 5.08 -19.79
CA THR A 266 22.25 5.18 -19.40
C THR A 266 21.65 3.79 -19.15
N PRO A 267 20.46 3.70 -18.53
CA PRO A 267 19.73 2.42 -18.42
C PRO A 267 19.50 1.76 -19.78
N PHE A 268 19.25 2.58 -20.79
CA PHE A 268 19.00 2.16 -22.17
C PHE A 268 20.23 1.53 -22.83
N ASP A 269 21.42 2.08 -22.55
CA ASP A 269 22.69 1.54 -23.00
C ASP A 269 22.97 0.20 -22.33
N ARG A 270 22.72 0.08 -21.02
CA ARG A 270 22.89 -1.18 -20.27
C ARG A 270 21.95 -2.27 -20.79
N ILE A 271 20.67 -1.95 -20.96
CA ILE A 271 19.66 -2.87 -21.50
C ILE A 271 20.04 -3.34 -22.92
N LYS A 272 20.46 -2.42 -23.80
CA LYS A 272 20.88 -2.76 -25.17
C LYS A 272 22.18 -3.57 -25.19
N ALA A 273 23.16 -3.22 -24.37
CA ALA A 273 24.44 -3.93 -24.29
C ALA A 273 24.28 -5.38 -23.83
N ASP A 274 23.29 -5.64 -22.97
CA ASP A 274 22.92 -7.00 -22.53
C ASP A 274 22.01 -7.74 -23.54
N GLY A 275 21.80 -7.18 -24.73
CA GLY A 275 21.14 -7.85 -25.85
C GLY A 275 19.62 -7.70 -25.91
N HIS A 276 19.01 -6.86 -25.06
CA HIS A 276 17.57 -6.65 -25.07
C HIS A 276 17.13 -5.66 -26.14
N GLN A 277 16.09 -6.02 -26.87
CA GLN A 277 15.41 -5.15 -27.83
C GLN A 277 14.11 -4.62 -27.22
N TYR A 278 13.80 -3.36 -27.49
CA TYR A 278 12.60 -2.70 -26.98
C TYR A 278 12.19 -1.52 -27.87
N GLN A 279 10.90 -1.21 -27.88
CA GLN A 279 10.39 0.03 -28.47
C GLN A 279 10.23 1.13 -27.41
N VAL A 280 9.88 0.70 -26.19
CA VAL A 280 9.78 1.56 -25.01
C VAL A 280 10.58 0.90 -23.90
N ALA A 281 11.38 1.68 -23.18
CA ALA A 281 12.04 1.26 -21.96
C ALA A 281 11.92 2.33 -20.88
N ALA A 282 12.05 1.92 -19.63
CA ALA A 282 12.11 2.80 -18.48
C ALA A 282 12.89 2.14 -17.34
N GLU A 283 13.36 2.95 -16.39
CA GLU A 283 13.99 2.48 -15.16
C GLU A 283 13.41 3.23 -13.95
N ASN A 284 13.20 2.50 -12.85
CA ASN A 284 13.03 3.09 -11.53
C ASN A 284 14.15 2.62 -10.62
N LEU A 285 14.60 3.52 -9.73
CA LEU A 285 15.55 3.20 -8.68
C LEU A 285 14.96 3.51 -7.31
N ALA A 286 15.26 2.68 -6.32
CA ALA A 286 15.02 2.97 -4.91
C ALA A 286 16.25 2.57 -4.07
N TYR A 287 16.46 3.26 -2.96
CA TYR A 287 17.58 3.03 -2.07
C TYR A 287 17.23 3.35 -0.62
N GLY A 288 17.65 2.46 0.30
CA GLY A 288 17.53 2.66 1.75
C GLY A 288 16.16 2.33 2.34
N GLN A 289 15.17 1.89 1.56
CA GLN A 289 13.90 1.39 2.09
C GLN A 289 14.10 -0.01 2.68
N THR A 290 13.60 -0.26 3.89
CA THR A 290 13.92 -1.49 4.62
C THR A 290 13.33 -2.77 4.01
N SER A 291 12.36 -2.64 3.09
CA SER A 291 11.74 -3.77 2.40
C SER A 291 11.11 -3.36 1.06
N PRO A 292 10.79 -4.33 0.18
CA PRO A 292 10.10 -4.06 -1.09
C PRO A 292 8.77 -3.33 -0.92
N ILE A 293 8.04 -3.58 0.19
CA ILE A 293 6.77 -2.90 0.47
C ILE A 293 7.01 -1.39 0.59
N TYR A 294 8.02 -0.98 1.36
CA TYR A 294 8.35 0.45 1.51
C TYR A 294 8.93 1.04 0.23
N ALA A 295 9.78 0.31 -0.51
CA ALA A 295 10.32 0.74 -1.79
C ALA A 295 9.20 1.02 -2.81
N HIS A 296 8.29 0.06 -2.99
CA HIS A 296 7.16 0.17 -3.92
C HIS A 296 6.25 1.37 -3.60
N HIS A 297 5.89 1.58 -2.34
CA HIS A 297 5.08 2.75 -1.95
C HIS A 297 5.83 4.07 -2.17
N GLY A 298 7.14 4.12 -1.92
CA GLY A 298 7.98 5.27 -2.24
C GLY A 298 8.02 5.57 -3.74
N LEU A 299 8.18 4.55 -4.58
CA LEU A 299 8.12 4.68 -6.04
C LEU A 299 6.75 5.17 -6.51
N MET A 300 5.65 4.63 -5.96
CA MET A 300 4.29 5.04 -6.30
C MET A 300 3.95 6.49 -5.91
N ASN A 301 4.65 7.04 -4.90
CA ASN A 301 4.55 8.44 -4.48
C ASN A 301 5.58 9.39 -5.17
N SER A 302 6.41 8.87 -6.07
CA SER A 302 7.20 9.65 -7.02
C SER A 302 6.52 9.72 -8.39
N LYS A 303 6.25 10.94 -8.90
CA LYS A 303 5.51 11.15 -10.16
C LYS A 303 6.20 10.49 -11.35
N GLY A 304 7.54 10.53 -11.40
CA GLY A 304 8.33 9.91 -12.46
C GLY A 304 8.23 8.39 -12.39
N HIS A 305 8.52 7.81 -11.23
CA HIS A 305 8.53 6.36 -11.05
C HIS A 305 7.15 5.73 -11.21
N ARG A 306 6.12 6.39 -10.68
CA ARG A 306 4.71 5.98 -10.85
C ARG A 306 4.30 5.89 -12.32
N LYS A 307 4.76 6.81 -13.17
CA LYS A 307 4.45 6.76 -14.61
C LYS A 307 5.00 5.49 -15.25
N ASN A 308 6.19 5.04 -14.84
CA ASN A 308 6.80 3.81 -15.34
C ASN A 308 6.01 2.57 -14.87
N ILE A 309 5.69 2.49 -13.57
CA ILE A 309 4.89 1.39 -13.00
C ILE A 309 3.52 1.27 -13.69
N LEU A 310 2.88 2.39 -14.00
CA LEU A 310 1.55 2.44 -14.61
C LEU A 310 1.57 2.56 -16.14
N ASN A 311 2.74 2.45 -16.77
CA ASN A 311 2.85 2.56 -18.22
C ASN A 311 2.15 1.37 -18.90
N ARG A 312 1.26 1.66 -19.85
CA ARG A 312 0.51 0.65 -20.63
C ARG A 312 1.34 0.03 -21.74
N SER A 313 2.39 0.71 -22.19
CA SER A 313 3.22 0.28 -23.33
C SER A 313 4.29 -0.74 -22.93
N VAL A 314 4.68 -0.79 -21.66
CA VAL A 314 5.63 -1.80 -21.14
C VAL A 314 4.90 -3.11 -20.88
N LYS A 315 5.56 -4.22 -21.20
CA LYS A 315 5.02 -5.58 -21.11
C LYS A 315 5.86 -6.52 -20.25
N THR A 316 7.14 -6.20 -20.10
CA THR A 316 8.12 -7.03 -19.42
C THR A 316 8.87 -6.20 -18.39
N ILE A 317 9.21 -6.83 -17.27
CA ILE A 317 9.99 -6.23 -16.19
C ILE A 317 11.13 -7.16 -15.76
N GLY A 318 12.27 -6.58 -15.43
CA GLY A 318 13.35 -7.23 -14.72
C GLY A 318 13.71 -6.41 -13.49
N ILE A 319 13.77 -7.05 -12.33
CA ILE A 319 14.08 -6.39 -11.06
C ILE A 319 15.40 -6.93 -10.52
N GLY A 320 16.25 -6.03 -10.05
CA GLY A 320 17.53 -6.36 -9.45
C GLY A 320 17.69 -5.71 -8.09
N VAL A 321 18.06 -6.49 -7.09
CA VAL A 321 18.33 -5.98 -5.74
C VAL A 321 19.73 -6.38 -5.28
N ASP A 322 20.45 -5.44 -4.69
CA ASP A 322 21.68 -5.72 -3.96
C ASP A 322 21.79 -4.81 -2.72
N PHE A 323 22.78 -5.06 -1.87
CA PHE A 323 23.00 -4.32 -0.63
C PHE A 323 24.42 -3.77 -0.57
N ASN A 324 24.59 -2.57 -0.01
CA ASN A 324 25.93 -2.06 0.31
C ASN A 324 26.47 -2.66 1.63
N SER A 325 27.69 -2.25 2.00
CA SER A 325 28.35 -2.64 3.26
C SER A 325 27.54 -2.28 4.51
N ASP A 326 26.76 -1.20 4.45
CA ASP A 326 25.88 -0.72 5.53
C ASP A 326 24.51 -1.43 5.54
N ARG A 327 24.35 -2.46 4.71
CA ARG A 327 23.15 -3.29 4.55
C ARG A 327 21.95 -2.55 3.95
N GLN A 328 22.16 -1.37 3.38
CA GLN A 328 21.11 -0.63 2.71
C GLN A 328 20.81 -1.28 1.35
N PRO A 329 19.54 -1.61 1.07
CA PRO A 329 19.17 -2.18 -0.21
C PRO A 329 19.13 -1.12 -1.31
N PHE A 330 19.51 -1.55 -2.51
CA PHE A 330 19.39 -0.84 -3.78
C PHE A 330 18.47 -1.66 -4.68
N PHE A 331 17.42 -1.02 -5.19
CA PHE A 331 16.44 -1.61 -6.10
C PHE A 331 16.58 -0.95 -7.47
N THR A 332 16.59 -1.77 -8.51
CA THR A 332 16.48 -1.33 -9.91
C THR A 332 15.33 -2.09 -10.56
N GLU A 333 14.35 -1.38 -11.10
CA GLU A 333 13.28 -1.94 -11.93
C GLU A 333 13.49 -1.50 -13.37
N ASN A 334 13.79 -2.44 -14.27
CA ASN A 334 13.89 -2.19 -15.69
C ASN A 334 12.64 -2.68 -16.42
N TYR A 335 12.05 -1.81 -17.23
CA TYR A 335 10.82 -2.06 -17.98
C TYR A 335 11.11 -2.06 -19.47
N ILE A 336 10.52 -2.98 -20.24
CA ILE A 336 10.55 -2.97 -21.70
C ILE A 336 9.18 -3.30 -22.31
N GLY A 337 8.91 -2.82 -23.53
CA GLY A 337 7.61 -2.94 -24.23
C GLY A 337 7.67 -3.20 -25.72
#